data_AF-A0A535P1L9-F1
#
_entry.id   AF-A0A535P1L9-F1
#
_cell.length_a   1.000
_cell.length_b   1.000
_cell.length_c   1.000
_cell.angle_alpha   90.00
_cell.angle_beta   90.00
_cell.angle_gamma   90.00
#
_symmetry.space_group_name_H-M   'P 1'
#
loop_
_entity.id
_entity.type
_entity.pdbx_description
1 polymer ?
#
loop_
_entity_poly.entity_id
_entity_poly.type
_entity_poly.pdbx_seq_one_letter_code
_entity_poly.pdbx_strand_id
1 'polypeptide(L)'
;MGCVDRDDHLRQPRGRRAGHRRAPRPIGLLERHGRVAVRPSARRGHSGRSGLRGLLRGPGPEPLRAVGAPRGRRPMTPSITEAGPLLITGARLVDARGVVHARADVLVRAGRIVAIDDRLEAEEATIWPLEGRTVTPGLMNAHAHVCLEPAADPEAILRDETLAETAVRGARRLREALVAGVTTIRDVGGADGVNIALAGLVERGEIPGPRMLAAGQVITMTGGHGYWFGVEATGRTRCGTRYEPRSRPAPPRSR
;
A
#
# COMPACT_ATOMS: atom_id res chain seq x y z
N MET A 1 -44.59 30.79 41.11
CA MET A 1 -43.36 31.07 41.89
C MET A 1 -42.21 31.06 40.90
N GLY A 2 -41.82 32.19 40.27
CA GLY A 2 -41.04 33.31 40.84
C GLY A 2 -39.56 32.88 40.87
N CYS A 3 -38.54 33.49 40.23
CA CYS A 3 -38.25 34.86 39.75
C CYS A 3 -37.25 34.72 38.54
N VAL A 4 -37.18 35.54 37.46
CA VAL A 4 -36.88 36.99 37.34
C VAL A 4 -35.51 37.28 37.97
N ASP A 5 -34.46 37.87 37.37
CA ASP A 5 -34.15 38.45 36.06
C ASP A 5 -32.69 38.97 36.08
N ARG A 6 -32.21 39.50 34.94
CA ARG A 6 -31.17 40.55 34.73
C ARG A 6 -29.68 40.21 34.53
N ASP A 7 -29.29 40.24 33.25
CA ASP A 7 -28.65 41.38 32.57
C ASP A 7 -27.34 42.03 33.10
N ASP A 8 -26.32 41.89 32.23
CA ASP A 8 -25.62 42.97 31.52
C ASP A 8 -24.21 43.42 31.97
N HIS A 9 -23.43 43.71 30.93
CA HIS A 9 -22.26 44.58 30.81
C HIS A 9 -20.87 43.96 30.56
N LEU A 10 -20.58 43.81 29.26
CA LEU A 10 -19.46 44.42 28.54
C LEU A 10 -18.22 44.83 29.35
N ARG A 11 -17.09 44.14 29.13
CA ARG A 11 -15.74 44.74 29.09
C ARG A 11 -14.70 43.82 28.43
N GLN A 12 -14.30 44.16 27.21
CA GLN A 12 -12.93 43.97 26.68
C GLN A 12 -12.33 45.38 26.48
N PRO A 13 -11.04 45.60 26.11
CA PRO A 13 -9.88 44.68 25.99
C PRO A 13 -8.60 45.26 26.67
N ARG A 14 -7.49 44.51 26.67
CA ARG A 14 -6.12 44.94 26.25
C ARG A 14 -5.05 43.98 26.78
N GLY A 15 -4.15 43.55 25.89
CA GLY A 15 -2.94 42.82 26.28
C GLY A 15 -2.20 42.16 25.10
N ARG A 16 -1.71 42.95 24.15
CA ARG A 16 -0.76 42.49 23.12
C ARG A 16 0.53 42.01 23.82
N ARG A 17 0.99 40.78 23.52
CA ARG A 17 2.42 40.43 23.59
C ARG A 17 2.86 39.90 22.23
N ALA A 18 3.84 40.59 21.69
CA ALA A 18 4.49 40.30 20.42
C ALA A 18 5.60 39.27 20.60
N GLY A 19 5.88 38.52 19.52
CA GLY A 19 7.23 38.08 19.16
C GLY A 19 7.67 36.70 19.65
N HIS A 20 7.57 35.70 18.78
CA HIS A 20 8.76 35.17 18.09
C HIS A 20 8.35 34.22 16.96
N ARG A 21 8.31 34.75 15.74
CA ARG A 21 8.31 33.94 14.52
C ARG A 21 9.72 33.39 14.33
N ARG A 22 9.90 32.07 14.42
CA ARG A 22 11.12 31.42 13.94
C ARG A 22 11.01 31.23 12.43
N ALA A 23 11.96 31.81 11.71
CA ALA A 23 12.10 31.66 10.26
C ALA A 23 12.44 30.20 9.88
N PRO A 24 12.00 29.72 8.69
CA PRO A 24 12.41 28.42 8.17
C PRO A 24 13.90 28.46 7.75
N ARG A 25 14.67 27.46 8.18
CA ARG A 25 16.06 27.27 7.76
C ARG A 25 16.13 26.59 6.37
N PRO A 26 17.10 26.94 5.52
CA PRO A 26 17.22 26.41 4.17
C PRO A 26 17.66 24.94 4.15
N ILE A 27 17.22 24.28 3.08
CA ILE A 27 17.45 22.89 2.68
C ILE A 27 18.96 22.66 2.45
N GLY A 28 19.55 21.76 3.22
CA GLY A 28 20.91 21.27 3.03
C GLY A 28 20.90 19.93 2.30
N LEU A 29 21.37 19.94 1.06
CA LEU A 29 21.70 18.79 0.24
C LEU A 29 22.79 17.94 0.95
N LEU A 30 22.50 16.67 1.24
CA LEU A 30 23.54 15.69 1.49
C LEU A 30 23.19 14.39 0.76
N GLU A 31 23.79 14.26 -0.42
CA GLU A 31 24.07 12.96 -1.01
C GLU A 31 24.93 12.16 -0.04
N ARG A 32 24.62 10.87 0.12
CA ARG A 32 25.65 9.83 0.26
C ARG A 32 25.02 8.46 0.04
N HIS A 33 25.52 7.81 -0.99
CA HIS A 33 25.38 6.40 -1.31
C HIS A 33 25.76 5.51 -0.13
N GLY A 34 24.96 4.47 0.11
CA GLY A 34 25.26 3.40 1.06
C GLY A 34 24.57 2.11 0.65
N ARG A 35 25.03 1.47 -0.43
CA ARG A 35 24.65 0.10 -0.79
C ARG A 35 25.21 -0.85 0.28
N VAL A 36 24.36 -1.39 1.14
CA VAL A 36 24.74 -2.50 2.03
C VAL A 36 24.60 -3.80 1.24
N ALA A 37 25.74 -4.33 0.79
CA ALA A 37 25.85 -5.64 0.17
C ALA A 37 25.76 -6.72 1.25
N VAL A 38 24.71 -7.54 1.22
CA VAL A 38 24.61 -8.76 2.05
C VAL A 38 25.35 -9.88 1.32
N ARG A 39 26.51 -10.28 1.84
CA ARG A 39 27.28 -11.45 1.35
C ARG A 39 26.57 -12.75 1.78
N PRO A 40 26.38 -13.74 0.89
CA PRO A 40 25.97 -15.07 1.32
C PRO A 40 27.18 -15.81 1.92
N SER A 41 27.03 -16.28 3.16
CA SER A 41 28.00 -17.16 3.81
C SER A 41 27.98 -18.54 3.16
N ALA A 42 29.11 -18.93 2.55
CA ALA A 42 29.35 -20.27 2.05
C ALA A 42 29.35 -21.28 3.22
N ARG A 43 28.44 -22.26 3.18
CA ARG A 43 28.55 -23.46 4.04
C ARG A 43 29.39 -24.50 3.30
N ARG A 44 30.49 -24.88 3.95
CA ARG A 44 31.41 -25.93 3.51
C ARG A 44 30.73 -27.29 3.61
N GLY A 45 30.74 -28.05 2.51
CA GLY A 45 30.34 -29.45 2.50
C GLY A 45 31.34 -30.31 3.26
N HIS A 46 30.84 -31.21 4.10
CA HIS A 46 31.60 -32.33 4.65
C HIS A 46 31.19 -33.59 3.89
N SER A 47 32.17 -34.18 3.20
CA SER A 47 32.10 -35.48 2.56
C SER A 47 32.27 -36.57 3.62
N GLY A 48 31.25 -37.42 3.80
CA GLY A 48 31.32 -38.64 4.60
C GLY A 48 30.82 -39.83 3.78
N ARG A 49 31.74 -40.69 3.37
CA ARG A 49 31.47 -42.00 2.73
C ARG A 49 31.41 -43.09 3.80
N SER A 50 30.32 -43.85 3.81
CA SER A 50 30.22 -45.27 4.24
C SER A 50 28.74 -45.66 4.03
N GLY A 51 28.32 -46.60 3.19
CA GLY A 51 28.92 -47.89 2.88
C GLY A 51 28.20 -48.96 3.72
N LEU A 52 27.03 -49.45 3.27
CA LEU A 52 26.51 -50.79 3.59
C LEU A 52 25.34 -51.15 2.66
N ARG A 53 25.44 -52.37 2.12
CA ARG A 53 24.53 -53.05 1.17
C ARG A 53 23.29 -53.58 1.90
N GLY A 54 22.17 -53.72 1.19
CA GLY A 54 21.08 -54.61 1.62
C GLY A 54 19.79 -54.43 0.82
N LEU A 55 19.46 -55.47 0.04
CA LEU A 55 18.32 -55.65 -0.84
C LEU A 55 16.96 -55.15 -0.31
N LEU A 56 16.12 -54.60 -1.21
CA LEU A 56 14.78 -55.11 -1.58
C LEU A 56 14.27 -54.32 -2.80
N ARG A 57 13.99 -55.04 -3.90
CA ARG A 57 13.42 -54.50 -5.14
C ARG A 57 11.90 -54.46 -5.03
N GLY A 58 11.31 -53.28 -5.21
CA GLY A 58 9.91 -53.07 -5.59
C GLY A 58 9.83 -51.87 -6.53
N PRO A 59 8.91 -51.83 -7.52
CA PRO A 59 8.78 -50.69 -8.41
C PRO A 59 8.20 -49.52 -7.62
N GLY A 60 9.03 -48.50 -7.37
CA GLY A 60 8.57 -47.24 -6.79
C GLY A 60 7.73 -46.44 -7.79
N PRO A 61 6.84 -45.55 -7.33
CA PRO A 61 6.03 -44.72 -8.21
C PRO A 61 6.94 -43.82 -9.04
N GLU A 62 6.66 -43.70 -10.34
CA GLU A 62 7.40 -42.80 -11.23
C GLU A 62 7.46 -41.38 -10.64
N PRO A 63 8.62 -40.70 -10.69
CA PRO A 63 8.67 -39.31 -10.28
C PRO A 63 7.81 -38.50 -11.26
N LEU A 64 6.74 -37.89 -10.74
CA LEU A 64 5.97 -36.86 -11.43
C LEU A 64 6.96 -35.87 -12.05
N ARG A 65 7.02 -35.84 -13.39
CA ARG A 65 7.83 -34.88 -14.14
C ARG A 65 7.51 -33.49 -13.62
N ALA A 66 8.53 -32.77 -13.17
CA ALA A 66 8.42 -31.36 -12.84
C ALA A 66 7.83 -30.63 -14.05
N VAL A 67 6.57 -30.20 -13.94
CA VAL A 67 5.98 -29.27 -14.87
C VAL A 67 6.85 -28.02 -14.83
N GLY A 68 7.58 -27.76 -15.92
CA GLY A 68 8.44 -26.60 -16.03
C GLY A 68 7.66 -25.34 -15.68
N ALA A 69 8.23 -24.53 -14.79
CA ALA A 69 7.65 -23.23 -14.46
C ALA A 69 7.39 -22.45 -15.76
N PRO A 70 6.17 -21.91 -15.98
CA PRO A 70 5.91 -21.11 -17.16
C PRO A 70 6.86 -19.91 -17.14
N ARG A 71 7.78 -19.90 -18.11
CA ARG A 71 8.61 -18.74 -18.41
C ARG A 71 7.69 -17.64 -18.95
N GLY A 72 7.72 -16.48 -18.32
CA GLY A 72 7.04 -15.27 -18.79
C GLY A 72 5.68 -15.02 -18.16
N ARG A 73 5.66 -14.59 -16.90
CA ARG A 73 4.52 -13.82 -16.37
C ARG A 73 4.52 -12.47 -17.10
N ARG A 74 3.63 -12.29 -18.09
CA ARG A 74 3.24 -10.94 -18.52
C ARG A 74 2.49 -10.31 -17.36
N PRO A 75 2.83 -9.09 -16.93
CA PRO A 75 2.01 -8.37 -15.96
C PRO A 75 0.57 -8.26 -16.52
N MET A 76 -0.43 -8.52 -15.68
CA MET A 76 -1.85 -8.53 -16.07
C MET A 76 -2.44 -7.14 -16.37
N THR A 77 -1.59 -6.13 -16.45
CA THR A 77 -1.94 -4.81 -16.96
C THR A 77 -0.64 -4.24 -17.53
N PRO A 78 -0.61 -3.72 -18.78
CA PRO A 78 0.57 -3.02 -19.23
C PRO A 78 0.78 -1.88 -18.24
N SER A 79 1.91 -1.92 -17.54
CA SER A 79 2.39 -0.76 -16.83
C SER A 79 2.51 0.35 -17.86
N ILE A 80 1.91 1.52 -17.60
CA ILE A 80 2.04 2.74 -18.42
C ILE A 80 3.54 3.12 -18.55
N THR A 81 4.42 2.51 -17.74
CA THR A 81 5.87 2.66 -17.81
C THR A 81 6.53 1.95 -19.01
N GLU A 82 5.92 0.87 -19.53
CA GLU A 82 6.47 0.09 -20.67
C GLU A 82 5.76 0.38 -22.00
N ALA A 83 4.62 1.06 -21.97
CA ALA A 83 3.96 1.56 -23.16
C ALA A 83 4.69 2.81 -23.68
N GLY A 84 4.70 3.00 -25.01
CA GLY A 84 5.19 4.24 -25.63
C GLY A 84 4.46 5.49 -25.08
N PRO A 85 4.87 6.70 -25.50
CA PRO A 85 4.26 7.93 -25.02
C PRO A 85 2.73 7.90 -25.12
N LEU A 86 2.03 8.44 -24.12
CA LEU A 86 0.57 8.60 -24.13
C LEU A 86 0.28 10.10 -24.19
N LEU A 87 -0.48 10.53 -25.19
CA LEU A 87 -0.91 11.91 -25.33
C LEU A 87 -2.42 12.00 -25.11
N ILE A 88 -2.82 12.54 -23.96
CA ILE A 88 -4.22 12.83 -23.65
C ILE A 88 -4.56 14.19 -24.26
N THR A 89 -5.64 14.31 -25.03
CA THR A 89 -5.97 15.56 -25.75
C THR A 89 -7.35 16.10 -25.43
N GLY A 90 -7.49 17.43 -25.51
CA GLY A 90 -8.78 18.12 -25.53
C GLY A 90 -9.57 18.11 -24.22
N ALA A 91 -8.96 17.70 -23.11
CA ALA A 91 -9.64 17.59 -21.83
C ALA A 91 -9.74 18.94 -21.10
N ARG A 92 -10.78 19.14 -20.30
CA ARG A 92 -10.72 20.11 -19.20
C ARG A 92 -9.80 19.53 -18.12
N LEU A 93 -8.85 20.30 -17.60
CA LEU A 93 -7.90 19.81 -16.60
C LEU A 93 -8.06 20.57 -15.30
N VAL A 94 -8.16 19.84 -14.18
CA VAL A 94 -7.99 20.42 -12.84
C VAL A 94 -6.62 20.00 -12.33
N ASP A 95 -5.76 20.97 -11.98
CA ASP A 95 -4.45 20.67 -11.42
C ASP A 95 -4.51 20.40 -9.91
N ALA A 96 -3.39 19.97 -9.32
CA ALA A 96 -3.33 19.67 -7.88
C ALA A 96 -3.47 20.91 -6.97
N ARG A 97 -3.41 22.12 -7.52
CA ARG A 97 -3.63 23.40 -6.82
C ARG A 97 -5.10 23.85 -6.92
N GLY A 98 -5.93 23.13 -7.68
CA GLY A 98 -7.32 23.48 -7.96
C GLY A 98 -7.51 24.46 -9.12
N VAL A 99 -6.46 24.73 -9.90
CA VAL A 99 -6.55 25.56 -11.11
C VAL A 99 -7.26 24.75 -12.19
N VAL A 100 -8.23 25.38 -12.85
CA VAL A 100 -9.01 24.78 -13.93
C VAL A 100 -8.52 25.34 -15.26
N HIS A 101 -7.97 24.47 -16.10
CA HIS A 101 -7.68 24.74 -17.51
C HIS A 101 -8.88 24.30 -18.33
N ALA A 102 -9.49 25.23 -19.08
CA ALA A 102 -10.68 24.96 -19.88
C ALA A 102 -10.43 23.89 -20.96
N ARG A 103 -9.21 23.85 -21.49
CA ARG A 103 -8.70 22.84 -22.41
C ARG A 103 -7.22 22.63 -22.14
N ALA A 104 -6.76 21.39 -22.14
CA ALA A 104 -5.35 21.03 -22.04
C ALA A 104 -5.11 19.65 -22.65
N ASP A 105 -3.92 19.50 -23.21
CA ASP A 105 -3.32 18.24 -23.61
C ASP A 105 -2.26 17.84 -22.56
N VAL A 106 -2.15 16.55 -22.25
CA VAL A 106 -1.23 16.01 -21.24
C VAL A 106 -0.39 14.90 -21.87
N LEU A 107 0.92 15.13 -21.94
CA LEU A 107 1.86 14.12 -22.43
C LEU A 107 2.43 13.32 -21.25
N VAL A 108 2.29 12.00 -21.33
CA VAL A 108 2.78 11.04 -20.35
C VAL A 108 3.85 10.16 -21.01
N ARG A 109 5.00 10.04 -20.37
CA ARG A 109 6.09 9.12 -20.77
C ARG A 109 6.56 8.33 -19.57
N ALA A 110 6.71 7.02 -19.73
CA ALA A 110 7.18 6.11 -18.68
C ALA A 110 6.42 6.29 -17.34
N GLY A 111 5.09 6.47 -17.40
CA GLY A 111 4.24 6.69 -16.23
C GLY A 111 4.41 8.05 -15.53
N ARG A 112 5.06 9.03 -16.16
CA ARG A 112 5.19 10.41 -15.63
C ARG A 112 4.60 11.42 -16.61
N ILE A 113 3.96 12.45 -16.07
CA ILE A 113 3.56 13.62 -16.87
C ILE A 113 4.82 14.41 -17.19
N VAL A 114 5.10 14.61 -18.48
CA VAL A 114 6.29 15.34 -18.97
C VAL A 114 5.97 16.73 -19.52
N ALA A 115 4.73 16.95 -19.97
CA ALA A 115 4.26 18.25 -20.44
C ALA A 115 2.74 18.37 -20.28
N ILE A 116 2.28 19.60 -20.06
CA ILE A 116 0.87 20.01 -20.06
C ILE A 116 0.83 21.34 -20.78
N ASP A 117 0.06 21.44 -21.85
CA ASP A 117 -0.14 22.68 -22.61
C ASP A 117 -1.50 22.65 -23.33
N ASP A 118 -1.91 23.73 -23.97
CA ASP A 118 -3.16 23.77 -24.72
C ASP A 118 -3.09 22.84 -25.94
N ARG A 119 -1.94 22.78 -26.63
CA ARG A 119 -1.75 21.91 -27.80
C ARG A 119 -0.38 21.25 -27.72
N LEU A 120 -0.37 19.93 -27.67
CA LEU A 120 0.87 19.16 -27.68
C LEU A 120 0.90 18.23 -28.89
N GLU A 121 2.10 18.09 -29.46
CA GLU A 121 2.42 17.07 -30.46
C GLU A 121 3.46 16.13 -29.85
N ALA A 122 3.30 14.84 -30.11
CA ALA A 122 4.24 13.84 -29.64
C ALA A 122 4.36 12.71 -30.68
N GLU A 123 5.59 12.51 -31.16
CA GLU A 123 5.92 11.40 -32.04
C GLU A 123 5.70 10.07 -31.35
N GLU A 124 5.20 9.09 -32.11
CA GLU A 124 4.93 7.72 -31.66
C GLU A 124 4.01 7.62 -30.43
N ALA A 125 3.29 8.69 -30.11
CA ALA A 125 2.38 8.70 -28.99
C ALA A 125 1.07 8.00 -29.33
N THR A 126 0.58 7.18 -28.40
CA THR A 126 -0.81 6.76 -28.41
C THR A 126 -1.67 7.95 -28.03
N ILE A 127 -2.52 8.41 -28.94
CA ILE A 127 -3.42 9.54 -28.71
C ILE A 127 -4.68 9.06 -28.01
N TRP A 128 -5.04 9.71 -26.91
CA TRP A 128 -6.26 9.45 -26.15
C TRP A 128 -7.11 10.73 -26.06
N PRO A 129 -8.10 10.90 -26.96
CA PRO A 129 -8.99 12.06 -26.95
C PRO A 129 -9.98 12.01 -25.78
N LEU A 130 -10.13 13.11 -25.04
CA LEU A 130 -11.01 13.24 -23.87
C LEU A 130 -11.87 14.52 -23.93
N GLU A 131 -12.23 14.99 -25.12
CA GLU A 131 -13.09 16.16 -25.29
C GLU A 131 -14.39 16.01 -24.48
N GLY A 132 -14.80 17.10 -23.83
CA GLY A 132 -15.99 17.12 -22.97
C GLY A 132 -15.81 16.40 -21.62
N ARG A 133 -14.64 15.81 -21.33
CA ARG A 133 -14.33 15.21 -20.03
C ARG A 133 -13.41 16.10 -19.21
N THR A 134 -13.42 15.87 -17.90
CA THR A 134 -12.51 16.53 -16.97
C THR A 134 -11.46 15.53 -16.46
N VAL A 135 -10.19 15.84 -16.64
CA VAL A 135 -9.05 15.13 -16.06
C VAL A 135 -8.69 15.78 -14.72
N THR A 136 -8.44 14.95 -13.71
CA THR A 136 -8.02 15.38 -12.37
C THR A 136 -6.81 14.57 -11.93
N PRO A 137 -6.04 15.03 -10.92
CA PRO A 137 -5.04 14.18 -10.30
C PRO A 137 -5.73 12.95 -9.69
N GLY A 138 -5.04 11.82 -9.67
CA GLY A 138 -5.58 10.61 -9.06
C GLY A 138 -5.98 10.84 -7.60
N LEU A 139 -7.15 10.33 -7.22
CA LEU A 139 -7.69 10.54 -5.88
C LEU A 139 -6.88 9.77 -4.84
N MET A 140 -6.88 10.26 -3.60
CA MET A 140 -6.21 9.64 -2.47
C MET A 140 -7.18 9.35 -1.34
N ASN A 141 -7.13 8.15 -0.77
CA ASN A 141 -7.85 7.82 0.46
C ASN A 141 -6.88 7.72 1.64
N ALA A 142 -7.00 8.64 2.60
CA ALA A 142 -6.11 8.71 3.76
C ALA A 142 -6.50 7.76 4.91
N HIS A 143 -7.63 7.06 4.83
CA HIS A 143 -8.09 6.16 5.89
C HIS A 143 -8.86 4.99 5.26
N ALA A 144 -8.14 3.93 4.93
CA ALA A 144 -8.69 2.71 4.35
C ALA A 144 -8.45 1.50 5.25
N HIS A 145 -9.31 0.50 5.07
CA HIS A 145 -9.17 -0.84 5.63
C HIS A 145 -9.46 -1.86 4.53
N VAL A 146 -8.43 -2.30 3.82
CA VAL A 146 -8.58 -3.24 2.69
C VAL A 146 -8.95 -4.64 3.16
N CYS A 147 -8.57 -4.98 4.39
CA CYS A 147 -8.90 -6.26 5.02
C CYS A 147 -10.29 -6.28 5.65
N LEU A 148 -11.04 -5.18 5.71
CA LEU A 148 -12.37 -5.16 6.35
C LEU A 148 -13.49 -5.05 5.33
N GLU A 149 -14.62 -5.70 5.62
CA GLU A 149 -15.84 -5.55 4.84
C GLU A 149 -16.74 -4.50 5.51
N PRO A 150 -17.26 -3.48 4.80
CA PRO A 150 -18.27 -2.54 5.29
C PRO A 150 -19.61 -3.24 5.49
N ALA A 151 -19.69 -4.10 6.49
CA ALA A 151 -20.89 -4.80 6.93
C ALA A 151 -21.33 -4.29 8.32
N ALA A 152 -22.50 -4.74 8.76
CA ALA A 152 -23.02 -4.42 10.09
C ALA A 152 -22.10 -4.95 11.21
N ASP A 153 -21.50 -6.12 10.99
CA ASP A 153 -20.50 -6.72 11.90
C ASP A 153 -19.25 -7.13 11.11
N PRO A 154 -18.29 -6.21 10.91
CA PRO A 154 -17.02 -6.51 10.24
C PRO A 154 -16.13 -7.45 11.05
N GLU A 155 -16.32 -7.52 12.37
CA GLU A 155 -15.54 -8.39 13.26
C GLU A 155 -15.94 -9.84 13.07
N ALA A 156 -17.24 -10.14 13.03
CA ALA A 156 -17.73 -11.49 12.77
C ALA A 156 -17.22 -12.03 11.43
N ILE A 157 -17.29 -11.22 10.36
CA ILE A 157 -16.79 -11.62 9.04
C ILE A 157 -15.30 -11.94 9.10
N LEU A 158 -14.48 -11.06 9.71
CA LEU A 158 -13.05 -11.30 9.77
C LEU A 158 -12.69 -12.51 10.64
N ARG A 159 -13.49 -12.79 11.68
CA ARG A 159 -13.30 -13.96 12.55
C ARG A 159 -13.59 -15.27 11.83
N ASP A 160 -14.57 -15.27 10.94
CA ASP A 160 -15.00 -16.45 10.19
C ASP A 160 -14.18 -16.67 8.90
N GLU A 161 -13.49 -15.64 8.41
CA GLU A 161 -12.59 -15.74 7.26
C GLU A 161 -11.20 -16.25 7.63
N THR A 162 -10.65 -17.08 6.74
CA THR A 162 -9.21 -17.37 6.72
C THR A 162 -8.43 -16.16 6.19
N LEU A 163 -7.15 -16.05 6.55
CA LEU A 163 -6.27 -15.00 6.00
C LEU A 163 -6.19 -15.02 4.47
N ALA A 164 -6.36 -16.20 3.84
CA ALA A 164 -6.39 -16.33 2.40
C ALA A 164 -7.65 -15.69 1.78
N GLU A 165 -8.82 -15.91 2.38
CA GLU A 165 -10.08 -15.28 1.95
C GLU A 165 -10.03 -13.77 2.13
N THR A 166 -9.53 -13.31 3.29
CA THR A 166 -9.28 -11.88 3.53
C THR A 166 -8.34 -11.27 2.50
N ALA A 167 -7.29 -11.98 2.09
CA ALA A 167 -6.36 -11.51 1.05
C ALA A 167 -7.03 -11.39 -0.32
N VAL A 168 -7.82 -12.39 -0.72
CA VAL A 168 -8.58 -12.38 -1.99
C VAL A 168 -9.59 -11.23 -2.00
N ARG A 169 -10.33 -11.05 -0.92
CA ARG A 169 -11.27 -9.93 -0.76
C ARG A 169 -10.55 -8.59 -0.81
N GLY A 170 -9.43 -8.45 -0.10
CA GLY A 170 -8.60 -7.24 -0.13
C GLY A 170 -8.11 -6.90 -1.54
N ALA A 171 -7.66 -7.88 -2.31
CA ALA A 171 -7.26 -7.69 -3.70
C ALA A 171 -8.41 -7.20 -4.59
N ARG A 172 -9.63 -7.74 -4.41
CA ARG A 172 -10.83 -7.25 -5.09
C ARG A 172 -11.11 -5.77 -4.76
N ARG A 173 -11.07 -5.40 -3.47
CA ARG A 173 -11.31 -4.02 -3.02
C ARG A 173 -10.28 -3.02 -3.56
N LEU A 174 -9.03 -3.44 -3.66
CA LEU A 174 -7.97 -2.63 -4.26
C LEU A 174 -8.26 -2.31 -5.74
N ARG A 175 -8.72 -3.32 -6.50
CA ARG A 175 -9.15 -3.10 -7.88
C ARG A 175 -10.35 -2.16 -7.96
N GLU A 176 -11.33 -2.32 -7.09
CA GLU A 176 -12.52 -1.45 -7.04
C GLU A 176 -12.15 0.01 -6.72
N ALA A 177 -11.26 0.23 -5.75
CA ALA A 177 -10.75 1.56 -5.44
C ALA A 177 -10.05 2.20 -6.64
N LEU A 178 -9.24 1.44 -7.37
CA LEU A 178 -8.54 1.92 -8.56
C LEU A 178 -9.51 2.32 -9.68
N VAL A 179 -10.53 1.49 -9.95
CA VAL A 179 -11.57 1.79 -10.94
C VAL A 179 -12.41 3.01 -10.55
N ALA A 180 -12.61 3.25 -9.25
CA ALA A 180 -13.27 4.44 -8.73
C ALA A 180 -12.40 5.72 -8.80
N GLY A 181 -11.17 5.63 -9.32
CA GLY A 181 -10.25 6.77 -9.48
C GLY A 181 -9.32 7.01 -8.28
N VAL A 182 -9.35 6.16 -7.25
CA VAL A 182 -8.40 6.21 -6.13
C VAL A 182 -7.10 5.55 -6.56
N THR A 183 -6.04 6.34 -6.67
CA THR A 183 -4.72 5.87 -7.13
C THR A 183 -3.73 5.66 -5.99
N THR A 184 -4.03 6.20 -4.80
CA THR A 184 -3.21 6.03 -3.59
C THR A 184 -4.09 5.84 -2.37
N ILE A 185 -3.74 4.90 -1.50
CA ILE A 185 -4.42 4.67 -0.23
C ILE A 185 -3.43 4.60 0.94
N ARG A 186 -3.87 5.08 2.11
CA ARG A 186 -3.25 4.79 3.40
C ARG A 186 -4.13 3.81 4.15
N ASP A 187 -3.69 2.57 4.20
CA ASP A 187 -4.33 1.51 4.97
C ASP A 187 -3.83 1.58 6.42
N VAL A 188 -4.77 1.79 7.35
CA VAL A 188 -4.45 2.10 8.76
C VAL A 188 -4.67 0.91 9.69
N GLY A 189 -4.98 -0.27 9.15
CA GLY A 189 -5.18 -1.48 9.94
C GLY A 189 -5.64 -2.66 9.10
N GLY A 190 -4.93 -3.77 9.20
CA GLY A 190 -5.26 -5.02 8.50
C GLY A 190 -4.93 -6.26 9.34
N ALA A 191 -5.54 -7.38 8.95
CA ALA A 191 -5.41 -8.66 9.63
C ALA A 191 -4.02 -9.27 9.40
N ASP A 192 -3.27 -9.55 10.47
CA ASP A 192 -2.00 -10.31 10.48
C ASP A 192 -1.05 -10.01 9.29
N GLY A 193 -0.90 -8.74 8.93
CA GLY A 193 0.01 -8.28 7.88
C GLY A 193 -0.44 -8.55 6.44
N VAL A 194 -1.69 -9.00 6.21
CA VAL A 194 -2.27 -9.18 4.87
C VAL A 194 -2.21 -7.88 4.07
N ASN A 195 -2.53 -6.74 4.69
CA ASN A 195 -2.44 -5.42 4.05
C ASN A 195 -1.01 -5.08 3.57
N ILE A 196 0.03 -5.45 4.34
CA ILE A 196 1.44 -5.28 3.96
C ILE A 196 1.77 -6.19 2.77
N ALA A 197 1.32 -7.46 2.79
CA ALA A 197 1.54 -8.39 1.70
C ALA A 197 0.87 -7.91 0.39
N LEU A 198 -0.36 -7.42 0.48
CA LEU A 198 -1.09 -6.82 -0.65
C LEU A 198 -0.37 -5.58 -1.18
N ALA A 199 0.12 -4.69 -0.30
CA ALA A 199 0.91 -3.53 -0.70
C ALA A 199 2.15 -3.93 -1.52
N GLY A 200 2.88 -4.96 -1.07
CA GLY A 200 4.03 -5.49 -1.82
C GLY A 200 3.65 -6.14 -3.16
N LEU A 201 2.50 -6.80 -3.24
CA LEU A 201 2.00 -7.38 -4.50
C LEU A 201 1.61 -6.30 -5.52
N VAL A 202 0.97 -5.21 -5.06
CA VAL A 202 0.68 -4.04 -5.90
C VAL A 202 1.97 -3.36 -6.37
N GLU A 203 2.93 -3.16 -5.47
CA GLU A 203 4.21 -2.53 -5.80
C GLU A 203 4.99 -3.31 -6.88
N ARG A 204 4.94 -4.65 -6.84
CA ARG A 204 5.53 -5.52 -7.87
C ARG A 204 4.69 -5.67 -9.14
N GLY A 205 3.52 -5.05 -9.20
CA GLY A 205 2.60 -5.15 -10.33
C GLY A 205 1.99 -6.55 -10.51
N GLU A 206 1.97 -7.37 -9.46
CA GLU A 206 1.39 -8.73 -9.52
C GLU A 206 -0.14 -8.70 -9.45
N ILE A 207 -0.71 -7.71 -8.78
CA ILE A 207 -2.15 -7.45 -8.71
C ILE A 207 -2.42 -5.96 -9.00
N PRO A 208 -3.56 -5.63 -9.65
CA PRO A 208 -3.94 -4.24 -9.85
C PRO A 208 -4.42 -3.62 -8.53
N GLY A 209 -4.00 -2.39 -8.26
CA GLY A 209 -4.46 -1.63 -7.09
C GLY A 209 -3.82 -0.25 -7.00
N PRO A 210 -4.37 0.64 -6.14
CA PRO A 210 -3.73 1.91 -5.81
C PRO A 210 -2.39 1.69 -5.13
N ARG A 211 -1.48 2.67 -5.21
CA ARG A 211 -0.28 2.71 -4.35
C ARG A 211 -0.70 2.64 -2.89
N MET A 212 -0.11 1.72 -2.12
CA MET A 212 -0.51 1.49 -0.73
C MET A 212 0.56 1.95 0.25
N LEU A 213 0.15 2.71 1.26
CA LEU A 213 0.89 2.92 2.50
C LEU A 213 0.19 2.08 3.58
N ALA A 214 0.74 0.92 3.92
CA ALA A 214 0.13 -0.01 4.87
C ALA A 214 0.75 0.09 6.27
N ALA A 215 -0.08 0.32 7.29
CA ALA A 215 0.35 0.41 8.69
C ALA A 215 0.58 -0.96 9.36
N GLY A 216 0.07 -2.05 8.77
CA GLY A 216 0.06 -3.36 9.40
C GLY A 216 -1.11 -3.51 10.37
N GLN A 217 -0.88 -4.15 11.52
CA GLN A 217 -1.89 -4.31 12.56
C GLN A 217 -2.04 -3.03 13.40
N VAL A 218 -3.28 -2.73 13.79
CA VAL A 218 -3.57 -1.61 14.70
C VAL A 218 -2.95 -1.90 16.07
N ILE A 219 -2.35 -0.91 16.72
CA ILE A 219 -1.89 -1.02 18.11
C ILE A 219 -2.94 -0.37 19.01
N THR A 220 -3.39 -1.08 20.03
CA THR A 220 -4.47 -0.59 20.91
C THR A 220 -4.26 -1.02 22.36
N MET A 221 -4.93 -0.36 23.31
CA MET A 221 -4.94 -0.78 24.70
C MET A 221 -5.77 -2.07 24.86
N THR A 222 -5.62 -2.76 25.99
CA THR A 222 -6.44 -3.96 26.26
C THR A 222 -7.93 -3.61 26.25
N GLY A 223 -8.71 -4.31 25.42
CA GLY A 223 -10.14 -4.03 25.17
C GLY A 223 -10.41 -2.73 24.39
N GLY A 224 -9.37 -2.09 23.83
CA GLY A 224 -9.49 -0.84 23.08
C GLY A 224 -10.06 -1.03 21.67
N HIS A 225 -10.34 0.07 20.97
CA HIS A 225 -10.86 0.00 19.60
C HIS A 225 -9.90 -0.76 18.68
N GLY A 226 -10.45 -1.72 17.92
CA GLY A 226 -9.70 -2.56 16.99
C GLY A 226 -8.88 -3.68 17.64
N TYR A 227 -9.08 -4.00 18.93
CA TYR A 227 -8.34 -5.07 19.62
C TYR A 227 -8.51 -6.45 18.98
N TRP A 228 -9.65 -6.70 18.32
CA TRP A 228 -9.99 -7.99 17.69
C TRP A 228 -9.19 -8.32 16.42
N PHE A 229 -8.59 -7.34 15.76
CA PHE A 229 -7.71 -7.55 14.59
C PHE A 229 -6.34 -6.85 14.70
N GLY A 230 -6.13 -6.13 15.80
CA GLY A 230 -4.91 -5.44 16.14
C GLY A 230 -4.04 -6.22 17.12
N VAL A 231 -3.06 -5.52 17.67
CA VAL A 231 -2.17 -5.99 18.73
C VAL A 231 -2.43 -5.15 19.96
N GLU A 232 -2.81 -5.81 21.05
CA GLU A 232 -2.94 -5.17 22.35
C GLU A 232 -1.56 -4.89 22.95
N ALA A 233 -1.32 -3.62 23.27
CA ALA A 233 -0.13 -3.15 23.96
C ALA A 233 -0.45 -2.93 25.44
N THR A 234 -0.16 -3.94 26.26
CA THR A 234 -0.20 -3.84 27.73
C THR A 234 1.20 -3.54 28.27
N GLY A 235 1.33 -2.54 29.13
CA GLY A 235 2.59 -2.18 29.80
C GLY A 235 3.53 -1.29 28.98
N ARG A 236 4.63 -0.83 29.62
CA ARG A 236 5.55 0.19 29.09
C ARG A 236 6.37 -0.23 27.86
N THR A 237 6.48 -1.54 27.59
CA THR A 237 7.46 -2.10 26.64
C THR A 237 6.88 -2.60 25.31
N ARG A 238 5.56 -2.71 25.16
CA ARG A 238 4.94 -3.19 23.90
C ARG A 238 4.61 -2.10 22.89
N CYS A 239 4.56 -0.84 23.31
CA CYS A 239 4.37 0.30 22.41
C CYS A 239 5.72 0.63 21.74
N GLY A 240 6.13 -0.16 20.73
CA GLY A 240 7.38 0.08 20.00
C GLY A 240 8.02 -1.13 19.31
N THR A 241 7.53 -2.34 19.54
CA THR A 241 8.02 -3.53 18.83
C THR A 241 7.53 -3.51 17.38
N ARG A 242 8.48 -3.54 16.44
CA ARG A 242 8.22 -3.70 15.00
C ARG A 242 7.36 -4.94 14.77
N TYR A 243 6.39 -4.86 13.85
CA TYR A 243 5.66 -6.03 13.39
C TYR A 243 6.65 -7.07 12.85
N GLU A 244 6.80 -8.19 13.55
CA GLU A 244 7.46 -9.39 13.05
C GLU A 244 6.38 -10.39 12.65
N PRO A 245 6.32 -10.83 11.38
CA PRO A 245 5.36 -11.85 10.98
C PRO A 245 5.60 -13.10 11.81
N ARG A 246 4.54 -13.68 12.38
CA ARG A 246 4.63 -14.94 13.16
C ARG A 246 5.34 -15.99 12.31
N SER A 247 6.59 -16.32 12.66
CA SER A 247 7.31 -17.42 12.03
C SER A 247 6.55 -18.73 12.28
N ARG A 248 6.43 -19.56 11.23
CA ARG A 248 5.83 -20.91 11.32
C ARG A 248 6.37 -21.65 12.55
N PRO A 249 5.51 -22.32 13.34
CA PRO A 249 5.98 -23.16 14.43
C PRO A 249 6.94 -24.21 13.87
N ALA A 250 8.11 -24.36 14.51
CA ALA A 250 9.07 -25.39 14.16
C ALA A 250 8.38 -26.77 14.25
N PRO A 251 8.64 -27.70 13.31
CA PRO A 251 8.05 -29.03 13.38
C PRO A 251 8.43 -29.70 14.70
N PRO A 252 7.55 -30.54 15.28
CA PRO A 252 7.84 -31.23 16.52
C PRO A 252 9.12 -32.03 16.36
N ARG A 253 10.05 -31.87 17.30
CA ARG A 253 11.25 -32.71 17.35
C ARG A 253 10.78 -34.15 17.57
N SER A 254 11.13 -35.03 16.63
CA SER A 254 10.94 -36.47 16.79
C SER A 254 11.60 -36.91 18.09
N ARG A 255 10.85 -37.65 18.92
CA ARG A 255 11.35 -38.29 20.14
C ARG A 255 12.37 -39.36 19.80
#